data_AF-A0A7S3LIQ7-F1
#
_entry.id   AF-A0A7S3LIQ7-F1
#
_cell.length_a   1.000
_cell.length_b   1.000
_cell.length_c   1.000
_cell.angle_alpha   90.00
_cell.angle_beta   90.00
_cell.angle_gamma   90.00
#
_symmetry.space_group_name_H-M   'P 1'
#
loop_
_entity.id
_entity.type
_entity.pdbx_description
1 polymer ?
#
loop_
_entity_poly.entity_id
_entity_poly.type
_entity_poly.pdbx_seq_one_letter_code
_entity_poly.pdbx_strand_id
1 'polypeptide(L)'
;MSRRLSLTTLWRKLPASKNGVEELAGSDLGDEVILLYFASKSEACKRFTETLGFFYEEIIKYKSLPVEIIFVSMDESENDMLETFRTEHQNYLAIKWGDVAQTELVKELNVQSVPNLILVNKDGKERINSKECMKVVDMAIRQEKNVDAKLLQWIFENEQERMAALYKQQQEKINMLSAQNFKWQSPIYYKLYPNNEFDITVDGTSGLGIEIGWTKDDVLVTGFREVADGGWGPLEATGLVLKNDQIIKINGVDVAGRNMDELGELIQSNRENTKLRFRRNK
;
A
#
# COMPACT_ATOMS: atom_id res chain seq x y z
N MET A 1 41.59 -4.29 6.83
CA MET A 1 40.33 -4.68 7.49
C MET A 1 39.19 -4.20 6.60
N SER A 2 38.52 -5.09 5.86
CA SER A 2 37.36 -4.72 5.04
C SER A 2 36.22 -4.32 5.97
N ARG A 3 35.72 -3.09 5.83
CA ARG A 3 34.57 -2.60 6.62
C ARG A 3 33.34 -3.35 6.13
N ARG A 4 32.86 -4.29 6.94
CA ARG A 4 31.58 -4.99 6.74
C ARG A 4 30.46 -3.95 6.68
N LEU A 5 29.80 -3.82 5.53
CA LEU A 5 28.62 -2.97 5.41
C LEU A 5 27.46 -3.70 6.10
N SER A 6 26.67 -2.98 6.90
CA SER A 6 25.46 -3.55 7.47
C SER A 6 24.43 -3.77 6.35
N LEU A 7 23.55 -4.78 6.49
CA LEU A 7 22.42 -4.98 5.58
C LEU A 7 21.64 -3.68 5.33
N THR A 8 21.42 -2.88 6.37
CA THR A 8 20.80 -1.54 6.26
C THR A 8 21.55 -0.55 5.36
N THR A 9 22.88 -0.62 5.33
CA THR A 9 23.72 0.27 4.51
C THR A 9 23.79 -0.22 3.07
N LEU A 10 23.85 -1.54 2.88
CA LEU A 10 23.78 -2.17 1.57
C LEU A 10 22.44 -1.89 0.91
N TRP A 11 21.36 -2.04 1.68
CA TRP A 11 19.99 -1.87 1.24
C TRP A 11 19.73 -0.50 0.62
N ARG A 12 20.20 0.57 1.28
CA ARG A 12 20.01 1.95 0.79
C ARG A 12 20.78 2.25 -0.50
N LYS A 13 21.70 1.38 -0.90
CA LYS A 13 22.57 1.53 -2.08
C LYS A 13 22.37 0.39 -3.07
N LEU A 14 21.31 -0.41 -2.93
CA LEU A 14 21.10 -1.57 -3.77
C LEU A 14 20.97 -1.13 -5.23
N PRO A 15 21.85 -1.56 -6.14
CA PRO A 15 21.77 -1.23 -7.56
C PRO A 15 20.86 -2.25 -8.23
N ALA A 16 19.56 -1.98 -8.23
CA ALA A 16 18.55 -2.88 -8.78
C ALA A 16 18.05 -2.32 -10.12
N SER A 17 17.88 -3.17 -11.14
CA SER A 17 17.48 -2.71 -12.47
C SER A 17 16.39 -3.55 -13.11
N LYS A 18 15.45 -2.90 -13.81
CA LYS A 18 14.56 -3.58 -14.78
C LYS A 18 15.29 -3.68 -16.12
N ASN A 19 15.46 -4.90 -16.62
CA ASN A 19 16.06 -5.19 -17.93
C ASN A 19 17.51 -4.71 -18.15
N GLY A 20 18.23 -4.29 -17.10
CA GLY A 20 19.60 -3.77 -17.18
C GLY A 20 19.72 -2.35 -17.75
N VAL A 21 18.60 -1.61 -17.87
CA VAL A 21 18.53 -0.32 -18.56
C VAL A 21 18.29 0.86 -17.61
N GLU A 22 17.56 0.64 -16.51
CA GLU A 22 17.32 1.66 -15.47
C GLU A 22 17.84 1.17 -14.13
N GLU A 23 18.79 1.90 -13.52
CA GLU A 23 19.34 1.62 -12.19
C GLU A 23 18.49 2.37 -11.16
N LEU A 24 17.72 1.64 -10.36
CA LEU A 24 17.06 2.17 -9.17
C LEU A 24 18.06 2.11 -8.02
N ALA A 25 18.28 3.24 -7.37
CA ALA A 25 18.96 3.24 -6.09
C ALA A 25 18.03 2.59 -5.04
N GLY A 26 18.56 1.89 -4.05
CA GLY A 26 17.73 1.29 -3.00
C GLY A 26 16.87 2.29 -2.19
N SER A 27 17.08 3.60 -2.34
CA SER A 27 16.18 4.66 -1.87
C SER A 27 14.90 4.84 -2.68
N ASP A 28 14.91 4.38 -3.93
CA ASP A 28 13.83 4.56 -4.91
C ASP A 28 12.81 3.41 -4.85
N LEU A 29 13.15 2.32 -4.16
CA LEU A 29 12.25 1.23 -3.76
C LEU A 29 11.21 1.68 -2.70
N GLY A 30 11.27 2.93 -2.27
CA GLY A 30 10.26 3.58 -1.44
C GLY A 30 9.92 2.83 -0.16
N ASP A 31 8.64 2.55 0.01
CA ASP A 31 8.01 1.97 1.20
C ASP A 31 7.61 0.49 0.98
N GLU A 32 8.22 -0.15 -0.02
CA GLU A 32 7.89 -1.49 -0.49
C GLU A 32 8.44 -2.60 0.44
N VAL A 33 7.68 -3.67 0.55
CA VAL A 33 8.10 -4.95 1.12
C VAL A 33 8.81 -5.73 0.02
N ILE A 34 10.02 -6.19 0.31
CA ILE A 34 10.87 -6.75 -0.72
C ILE A 34 11.11 -8.23 -0.50
N LEU A 35 10.92 -8.98 -1.59
CA LEU A 35 11.26 -10.38 -1.70
C LEU A 35 12.60 -10.51 -2.43
N LEU A 36 13.64 -10.91 -1.70
CA LEU A 36 14.93 -11.26 -2.28
C LEU A 36 14.88 -12.69 -2.79
N TYR A 37 14.97 -12.84 -4.11
CA TYR A 37 14.92 -14.13 -4.78
C TYR A 37 16.30 -14.53 -5.28
N PHE A 38 16.92 -15.52 -4.62
CA PHE A 38 18.21 -16.07 -5.01
C PHE A 38 18.01 -17.31 -5.89
N ALA A 39 18.56 -17.28 -7.10
CA ALA A 39 18.44 -18.38 -8.05
C ALA A 39 19.66 -18.47 -8.98
N SER A 40 19.81 -19.63 -9.61
CA SER A 40 20.77 -19.87 -10.68
C SER A 40 20.12 -20.70 -11.79
N LYS A 41 20.80 -20.78 -12.93
CA LYS A 41 20.42 -21.55 -14.11
C LYS A 41 20.47 -23.03 -13.80
N SER A 42 19.35 -23.51 -13.27
CA SER A 42 19.11 -24.89 -12.90
C SER A 42 17.64 -25.23 -13.10
N GLU A 43 17.36 -26.49 -13.40
CA GLU A 43 15.99 -26.98 -13.58
C GLU A 43 15.11 -26.80 -12.33
N ALA A 44 15.72 -26.89 -11.14
CA ALA A 44 15.00 -26.69 -9.88
C ALA A 44 14.58 -25.22 -9.70
N CYS A 45 15.46 -24.28 -10.04
CA CYS A 45 15.14 -22.85 -9.99
C CYS A 45 14.07 -22.50 -11.01
N LYS A 46 14.20 -22.95 -12.26
CA LYS A 46 13.22 -22.69 -13.33
C LYS A 46 11.78 -23.04 -12.93
N ARG A 47 11.57 -24.23 -12.34
CA ARG A 47 10.24 -24.65 -11.85
C ARG A 47 9.69 -23.73 -10.76
N PHE A 48 10.56 -23.30 -9.85
CA PHE A 48 10.17 -22.36 -8.80
C PHE A 48 9.96 -20.94 -9.34
N THR A 49 10.70 -20.52 -10.37
CA THR A 49 10.51 -19.22 -10.99
C THR A 49 9.13 -19.11 -11.63
N GLU A 50 8.70 -20.13 -12.39
CA GLU A 50 7.36 -20.18 -12.98
C GLU A 50 6.27 -20.03 -11.89
N THR A 51 6.44 -20.80 -10.82
CA THR A 51 5.61 -20.79 -9.61
C THR A 51 5.56 -19.39 -8.97
N LEU A 52 6.72 -18.75 -8.80
CA LEU A 52 6.84 -17.41 -8.20
C LEU A 52 6.22 -16.33 -9.09
N GLY A 53 6.31 -16.48 -10.42
CA GLY A 53 5.69 -15.57 -11.40
C GLY A 53 4.18 -15.47 -11.22
N PHE A 54 3.50 -16.62 -11.19
CA PHE A 54 2.05 -16.65 -10.93
C PHE A 54 1.69 -16.00 -9.58
N PHE A 55 2.46 -16.29 -8.53
CA PHE A 55 2.25 -15.69 -7.22
C PHE A 55 2.39 -14.15 -7.25
N TYR A 56 3.42 -13.64 -7.92
CA TYR A 56 3.66 -12.20 -8.03
C TYR A 56 2.55 -11.50 -8.82
N GLU A 57 2.12 -12.08 -9.94
CA GLU A 57 1.01 -11.56 -10.75
C GLU A 57 -0.30 -11.45 -9.94
N GLU A 58 -0.59 -12.41 -9.07
CA GLU A 58 -1.75 -12.33 -8.17
C GLU A 58 -1.60 -11.22 -7.14
N ILE A 59 -0.40 -11.02 -6.56
CA ILE A 59 -0.16 -9.95 -5.58
C ILE A 59 -0.35 -8.56 -6.21
N ILE A 60 0.25 -8.31 -7.36
CA ILE A 60 0.23 -6.98 -8.00
C ILE A 60 -1.17 -6.58 -8.51
N LYS A 61 -2.10 -7.53 -8.68
CA LYS A 61 -3.52 -7.23 -8.96
C LYS A 61 -4.17 -6.46 -7.82
N TYR A 62 -3.72 -6.68 -6.58
CA TYR A 62 -4.13 -5.91 -5.42
C TYR A 62 -3.27 -4.65 -5.32
N LYS A 63 -3.67 -3.59 -6.04
CA LYS A 63 -2.96 -2.28 -6.15
C LYS A 63 -2.58 -1.60 -4.81
N SER A 64 -3.04 -2.12 -3.68
CA SER A 64 -2.75 -1.64 -2.32
C SER A 64 -1.53 -2.31 -1.67
N LEU A 65 -0.91 -3.32 -2.29
CA LEU A 65 0.23 -4.04 -1.71
C LEU A 65 1.54 -3.56 -2.36
N PRO A 66 2.39 -2.82 -1.62
CA PRO A 66 3.67 -2.36 -2.13
C PRO A 66 4.68 -3.50 -1.99
N VAL A 67 4.60 -4.52 -2.84
CA VAL A 67 5.53 -5.66 -2.84
C VAL A 67 6.32 -5.68 -4.14
N GLU A 68 7.64 -5.78 -4.04
CA GLU A 68 8.54 -5.87 -5.21
C GLU A 68 9.49 -7.06 -5.06
N ILE A 69 9.81 -7.73 -6.17
CA ILE A 69 10.75 -8.86 -6.19
C ILE A 69 12.09 -8.37 -6.74
N ILE A 70 13.17 -8.66 -6.01
CA ILE A 70 14.53 -8.42 -6.46
C ILE A 70 15.25 -9.74 -6.64
N PHE A 71 15.60 -10.03 -7.88
CA PHE A 71 16.41 -11.16 -8.29
C PHE A 71 17.89 -10.95 -7.94
N VAL A 72 18.45 -11.96 -7.28
CA VAL A 72 19.87 -12.04 -6.92
C VAL A 72 20.42 -13.31 -7.57
N SER A 73 21.18 -13.14 -8.65
CA SER A 73 21.77 -14.27 -9.35
C SER A 73 22.87 -14.94 -8.50
N MET A 74 22.84 -16.27 -8.53
CA MET A 74 23.85 -17.19 -8.00
C MET A 74 24.50 -17.99 -9.14
N ASP A 75 24.40 -17.49 -10.37
CA ASP A 75 25.04 -18.06 -11.55
C ASP A 75 26.56 -17.91 -11.48
N GLU A 76 27.27 -18.64 -12.34
CA GLU A 76 28.73 -18.52 -12.48
C GLU A 76 29.13 -17.52 -13.58
N SER A 77 28.19 -17.13 -14.45
CA SER A 77 28.44 -16.19 -15.56
C SER A 77 27.34 -15.15 -15.75
N GLU A 78 27.72 -13.96 -16.22
CA GLU A 78 26.79 -12.88 -16.58
C GLU A 78 25.80 -13.30 -17.67
N ASN A 79 26.26 -14.11 -18.63
CA ASN A 79 25.41 -14.60 -19.70
C ASN A 79 24.31 -15.52 -19.18
N ASP A 80 24.63 -16.41 -18.24
CA ASP A 80 23.64 -17.29 -17.63
C ASP A 80 22.62 -16.49 -16.79
N MET A 81 23.10 -15.51 -16.00
CA MET A 81 22.22 -14.57 -15.29
C MET A 81 21.26 -13.87 -16.26
N LEU A 82 21.79 -13.28 -17.33
CA LEU A 82 20.99 -12.50 -18.27
C LEU A 82 20.01 -13.37 -19.04
N GLU A 83 20.39 -14.60 -19.38
CA GLU A 83 19.50 -15.56 -20.02
C GLU A 83 18.33 -15.88 -19.09
N THR A 84 18.60 -16.32 -17.86
CA THR A 84 17.57 -16.60 -16.84
C THR A 84 16.68 -15.39 -16.58
N PHE A 85 17.28 -14.19 -16.45
CA PHE A 85 16.55 -12.94 -16.26
C PHE A 85 15.61 -12.61 -17.42
N ARG A 86 16.07 -12.75 -18.67
CA ARG A 86 15.26 -12.42 -19.85
C ARG A 86 14.13 -13.42 -20.09
N THR A 87 14.38 -14.70 -19.81
CA THR A 87 13.39 -15.75 -20.07
C THR A 87 12.35 -15.89 -18.97
N GLU A 88 12.68 -15.54 -17.72
CA GLU A 88 11.84 -15.88 -16.57
C GLU A 88 11.38 -14.67 -15.71
N HIS A 89 11.90 -13.45 -15.95
CA HIS A 89 11.85 -12.37 -14.95
C HIS A 89 11.41 -10.98 -15.46
N GLN A 90 10.60 -10.88 -16.52
CA GLN A 90 10.30 -9.60 -17.20
C GLN A 90 9.69 -8.49 -16.33
N ASN A 91 9.13 -8.82 -15.16
CA ASN A 91 8.50 -7.86 -14.23
C ASN A 91 9.29 -7.60 -12.94
N TYR A 92 10.43 -8.27 -12.72
CA TYR A 92 11.22 -8.13 -11.49
C TYR A 92 12.35 -7.11 -11.67
N LEU A 93 12.93 -6.69 -10.55
CA LEU A 93 14.23 -6.05 -10.52
C LEU A 93 15.34 -7.10 -10.40
N ALA A 94 16.54 -6.79 -10.87
CA ALA A 94 17.73 -7.61 -10.62
C ALA A 94 18.90 -6.79 -10.11
N ILE A 95 19.68 -7.36 -9.19
CA ILE A 95 20.99 -6.80 -8.83
C ILE A 95 21.95 -7.05 -9.97
N LYS A 96 22.64 -5.99 -10.42
CA LYS A 96 23.65 -6.06 -11.48
C LYS A 96 24.67 -7.17 -11.21
N TRP A 97 25.04 -7.88 -12.28
CA TRP A 97 26.07 -8.91 -12.22
C TRP A 97 27.39 -8.38 -11.65
N GLY A 98 28.00 -9.16 -10.76
CA GLY A 98 29.31 -8.86 -10.18
C GLY A 98 29.28 -7.73 -9.15
N ASP A 99 28.10 -7.23 -8.78
CA ASP A 99 27.98 -6.25 -7.71
C ASP A 99 28.30 -6.88 -6.34
N VAL A 100 28.99 -6.11 -5.50
CA VAL A 100 29.37 -6.54 -4.15
C VAL A 100 28.14 -6.92 -3.31
N ALA A 101 27.00 -6.26 -3.56
CA ALA A 101 25.74 -6.54 -2.90
C ALA A 101 25.28 -7.99 -3.05
N GLN A 102 25.53 -8.65 -4.19
CA GLN A 102 25.16 -10.06 -4.39
C GLN A 102 25.85 -10.94 -3.33
N THR A 103 27.17 -10.81 -3.21
CA THR A 103 27.97 -11.61 -2.27
C THR A 103 27.71 -11.26 -0.81
N GLU A 104 27.46 -9.99 -0.49
CA GLU A 104 27.16 -9.56 0.87
C GLU A 104 25.78 -10.05 1.34
N LEU A 105 24.75 -9.98 0.48
CA LEU A 105 23.41 -10.51 0.81
C LEU A 105 23.43 -12.00 1.09
N VAL A 106 24.10 -12.78 0.23
CA VAL A 106 24.24 -14.24 0.42
C VAL A 106 24.86 -14.57 1.77
N LYS A 107 25.89 -13.82 2.17
CA LYS A 107 26.60 -14.02 3.42
C LYS A 107 25.78 -13.58 4.63
N GLU A 108 25.19 -12.39 4.59
CA GLU A 108 24.45 -11.81 5.72
C GLU A 108 23.14 -12.55 5.98
N LEU A 109 22.46 -13.02 4.93
CA LEU A 109 21.22 -13.80 5.03
C LEU A 109 21.48 -15.32 5.09
N ASN A 110 22.76 -15.73 5.14
CA ASN A 110 23.19 -17.13 5.22
C ASN A 110 22.50 -18.03 4.18
N VAL A 111 22.48 -17.59 2.92
CA VAL A 111 21.91 -18.34 1.80
C VAL A 111 22.86 -19.47 1.43
N GLN A 112 22.46 -20.72 1.70
CA GLN A 112 23.29 -21.91 1.47
C GLN A 112 22.94 -22.68 0.20
N SER A 113 21.74 -22.45 -0.35
CA SER A 113 21.21 -23.19 -1.50
C SER A 113 20.15 -22.36 -2.22
N VAL A 114 19.95 -22.66 -3.51
CA VAL A 114 18.92 -22.07 -4.37
C VAL A 114 17.98 -23.15 -4.92
N PRO A 115 16.72 -22.83 -5.28
CA PRO A 115 16.07 -21.51 -5.17
C PRO A 115 15.81 -21.11 -3.71
N ASN A 116 15.94 -19.82 -3.42
CA ASN A 116 15.75 -19.27 -2.08
C ASN A 116 14.99 -17.95 -2.16
N LEU A 117 13.93 -17.81 -1.36
CA LEU A 117 13.12 -16.59 -1.34
C LEU A 117 13.07 -16.05 0.08
N ILE A 118 13.57 -14.85 0.32
CA ILE A 118 13.63 -14.25 1.66
C ILE A 118 12.87 -12.94 1.65
N LEU A 119 11.94 -12.77 2.60
CA LEU A 119 11.25 -11.50 2.77
C LEU A 119 12.05 -10.61 3.73
N VAL A 120 12.38 -9.42 3.25
CA VAL A 120 13.06 -8.38 4.02
C VAL A 120 12.20 -7.13 4.11
N ASN A 121 12.34 -6.40 5.20
CA ASN A 121 11.72 -5.08 5.32
C ASN A 121 12.60 -4.00 4.64
N LYS A 122 12.11 -2.76 4.61
CA LYS A 122 12.85 -1.59 4.08
C LYS A 122 14.18 -1.27 4.78
N ASP A 123 14.50 -1.95 5.89
CA ASP A 123 15.79 -1.84 6.56
C ASP A 123 16.75 -2.98 6.14
N GLY A 124 16.34 -3.83 5.19
CA GLY A 124 17.07 -5.02 4.78
C GLY A 124 17.13 -6.11 5.85
N LYS A 125 16.30 -6.05 6.90
CA LYS A 125 16.25 -7.09 7.93
C LYS A 125 15.35 -8.23 7.48
N GLU A 126 15.85 -9.46 7.62
CA GLU A 126 15.06 -10.68 7.44
C GLU A 126 13.85 -10.67 8.37
N ARG A 127 12.68 -10.97 7.81
CA ARG A 127 11.42 -11.07 8.55
C ARG A 127 10.80 -12.45 8.43
N ILE A 128 10.95 -13.06 7.25
CA ILE A 128 10.53 -14.44 7.00
C ILE A 128 11.69 -15.15 6.33
N ASN A 129 12.07 -16.29 6.91
CA ASN A 129 13.12 -17.12 6.36
C ASN A 129 12.65 -17.85 5.10
N SER A 130 13.63 -18.34 4.33
CA SER A 130 13.41 -19.10 3.11
C SER A 130 12.33 -20.16 3.19
N LYS A 131 12.40 -21.02 4.22
CA LYS A 131 11.51 -22.19 4.33
C LYS A 131 10.05 -21.78 4.48
N GLU A 132 9.79 -20.68 5.16
CA GLU A 132 8.44 -20.14 5.34
C GLU A 132 7.94 -19.41 4.08
N CYS A 133 8.79 -18.61 3.43
CA CYS A 133 8.46 -17.98 2.14
C CYS A 133 8.14 -19.02 1.06
N MET A 134 8.97 -20.06 0.92
CA MET A 134 8.76 -21.12 -0.06
C MET A 134 7.48 -21.91 0.21
N LYS A 135 7.14 -22.17 1.48
CA LYS A 135 5.86 -22.79 1.87
C LYS A 135 4.67 -21.89 1.53
N VAL A 136 4.80 -20.59 1.77
CA VAL A 136 3.78 -19.58 1.43
C VAL A 136 3.49 -19.59 -0.07
N VAL A 137 4.53 -19.57 -0.90
CA VAL A 137 4.39 -19.65 -2.36
C VAL A 137 3.75 -20.98 -2.79
N ASP A 138 4.23 -22.11 -2.26
CA ASP A 138 3.71 -23.45 -2.58
C ASP A 138 2.25 -23.63 -2.11
N MET A 139 1.89 -23.08 -0.94
CA MET A 139 0.51 -23.08 -0.43
C MET A 139 -0.41 -22.20 -1.28
N ALA A 140 0.04 -21.02 -1.71
CA ALA A 140 -0.76 -20.10 -2.54
C ALA A 140 -1.17 -20.77 -3.86
N ILE A 141 -0.33 -21.66 -4.36
CA ILE A 141 -0.56 -22.38 -5.62
C ILE A 141 -1.36 -23.66 -5.41
N ARG A 142 -1.25 -24.30 -4.23
CA ARG A 142 -1.96 -25.56 -3.90
C ARG A 142 -3.33 -25.39 -3.28
N GLN A 143 -3.60 -24.28 -2.58
CA GLN A 143 -4.85 -24.04 -1.84
C GLN A 143 -5.28 -22.57 -1.92
N GLU A 144 -6.46 -22.32 -2.47
CA GLU A 144 -7.24 -21.13 -2.14
C GLU A 144 -7.42 -21.05 -0.60
N LYS A 145 -7.05 -19.90 0.01
CA LYS A 145 -7.41 -19.44 1.39
C LYS A 145 -6.46 -19.80 2.55
N ASN A 146 -5.34 -19.09 2.68
CA ASN A 146 -4.86 -18.46 3.96
C ASN A 146 -3.40 -17.97 3.91
N VAL A 147 -2.73 -18.06 2.77
CA VAL A 147 -1.40 -17.45 2.58
C VAL A 147 -1.51 -15.92 2.56
N ASP A 148 -2.52 -15.42 1.87
CA ASP A 148 -2.95 -14.02 1.89
C ASP A 148 -3.07 -13.54 3.33
N ALA A 149 -3.75 -14.30 4.20
CA ALA A 149 -3.98 -13.84 5.57
C ALA A 149 -2.70 -13.59 6.35
N LYS A 150 -1.65 -14.41 6.26
CA LYS A 150 -0.41 -14.19 7.06
C LYS A 150 0.51 -13.14 6.46
N LEU A 151 0.70 -13.15 5.14
CA LEU A 151 1.54 -12.16 4.47
C LEU A 151 0.86 -10.79 4.49
N LEU A 152 -0.45 -10.72 4.19
CA LEU A 152 -1.25 -9.52 4.36
C LEU A 152 -1.30 -9.08 5.81
N GLN A 153 -1.54 -9.97 6.77
CA GLN A 153 -1.57 -9.60 8.19
C GLN A 153 -0.24 -8.97 8.61
N TRP A 154 0.89 -9.53 8.19
CA TRP A 154 2.19 -8.92 8.50
C TRP A 154 2.41 -7.60 7.75
N ILE A 155 2.04 -7.48 6.47
CA ILE A 155 2.09 -6.21 5.71
C ILE A 155 1.23 -5.17 6.43
N PHE A 156 0.02 -5.54 6.86
CA PHE A 156 -0.88 -4.69 7.64
C PHE A 156 -0.27 -4.33 8.99
N GLU A 157 0.27 -5.28 9.75
CA GLU A 157 0.91 -5.04 11.05
C GLU A 157 2.13 -4.11 10.92
N ASN A 158 2.92 -4.24 9.86
CA ASN A 158 4.07 -3.36 9.60
C ASN A 158 3.67 -1.99 9.07
N GLU A 159 2.63 -1.90 8.24
CA GLU A 159 1.99 -0.63 7.90
C GLU A 159 1.47 0.06 9.16
N GLN A 160 0.84 -0.67 10.10
CA GLN A 160 0.36 -0.13 11.37
C GLN A 160 1.52 0.36 12.26
N GLU A 161 2.61 -0.41 12.41
CA GLU A 161 3.79 0.03 13.15
C GLU A 161 4.48 1.24 12.50
N ARG A 162 4.59 1.26 11.16
CA ARG A 162 5.13 2.40 10.42
C ARG A 162 4.27 3.63 10.61
N MET A 163 2.95 3.49 10.48
CA MET A 163 2.00 4.56 10.72
C MET A 163 2.09 5.04 12.16
N ALA A 164 2.13 4.15 13.16
CA ALA A 164 2.31 4.51 14.56
C ALA A 164 3.62 5.27 14.83
N ALA A 165 4.72 4.87 14.21
CA ALA A 165 6.01 5.56 14.30
C ALA A 165 5.98 6.94 13.63
N LEU A 166 5.35 7.04 12.44
CA LEU A 166 5.14 8.29 11.74
C LEU A 166 4.24 9.23 12.54
N TYR A 167 3.15 8.71 13.13
CA TYR A 167 2.27 9.44 14.03
C TYR A 167 3.03 9.94 15.26
N LYS A 168 3.88 9.11 15.87
CA LYS A 168 4.69 9.53 17.02
C LYS A 168 5.67 10.64 16.65
N GLN A 169 6.37 10.50 15.53
CA GLN A 169 7.29 11.52 15.02
C GLN A 169 6.56 12.83 14.67
N GLN A 170 5.40 12.74 14.02
CA GLN A 170 4.54 13.88 13.73
C GLN A 170 3.99 14.49 15.01
N GLN A 171 3.61 13.69 16.01
CA GLN A 171 3.10 14.16 17.29
C GLN A 171 4.18 14.87 18.09
N GLU A 172 5.42 14.39 18.09
CA GLU A 172 6.56 15.08 18.69
C GLU A 172 6.81 16.43 18.00
N LYS A 173 6.70 16.47 16.67
CA LYS A 173 6.80 17.71 15.88
C LYS A 173 5.62 18.65 16.13
N ILE A 174 4.40 18.13 16.28
CA ILE A 174 3.19 18.87 16.66
C ILE A 174 3.33 19.43 18.07
N ASN A 175 3.86 18.66 19.02
CA ASN A 175 4.09 19.12 20.39
C ASN A 175 5.16 20.22 20.43
N MET A 176 6.18 20.12 19.58
CA MET A 176 7.20 21.17 19.41
C MET A 176 6.62 22.45 18.80
N LEU A 177 5.68 22.34 17.86
CA LEU A 177 5.01 23.46 17.19
C LEU A 177 3.85 24.06 18.00
N SER A 178 3.14 23.25 18.79
CA SER A 178 2.06 23.70 19.69
C SER A 178 2.60 24.48 20.89
N ALA A 179 3.84 24.18 21.32
CA ALA A 179 4.60 25.01 22.25
C ALA A 179 4.85 26.45 21.72
N GLN A 180 4.62 26.71 20.43
CA GLN A 180 4.75 28.01 19.78
C GLN A 180 3.39 28.70 19.49
N ASN A 181 2.31 28.33 20.18
CA ASN A 181 0.97 28.94 20.08
C ASN A 181 0.27 28.85 18.70
N PHE A 182 0.55 27.81 17.90
CA PHE A 182 -0.20 27.56 16.66
C PHE A 182 -1.53 26.81 16.90
N LYS A 183 -2.64 27.33 16.38
CA LYS A 183 -3.93 26.60 16.30
C LYS A 183 -3.84 25.56 15.18
N TRP A 184 -3.78 24.28 15.55
CA TRP A 184 -3.67 23.17 14.61
C TRP A 184 -4.99 22.86 13.91
N GLN A 185 -4.94 22.61 12.60
CA GLN A 185 -6.02 22.02 11.80
C GLN A 185 -5.50 20.73 11.17
N SER A 186 -6.30 19.65 11.22
CA SER A 186 -5.90 18.37 10.62
C SER A 186 -5.57 18.52 9.13
N PRO A 187 -4.47 17.95 8.62
CA PRO A 187 -4.16 17.95 7.20
C PRO A 187 -5.30 17.34 6.37
N ILE A 188 -5.53 17.85 5.16
CA ILE A 188 -6.67 17.45 4.30
C ILE A 188 -6.74 15.94 4.08
N TYR A 189 -5.58 15.27 3.94
CA TYR A 189 -5.48 13.82 3.72
C TYR A 189 -5.97 12.99 4.90
N TYR A 190 -6.07 13.56 6.11
CA TYR A 190 -6.67 12.89 7.27
C TYR A 190 -8.10 12.42 6.97
N LYS A 191 -8.83 13.16 6.13
CA LYS A 191 -10.22 12.82 5.75
C LYS A 191 -10.31 11.59 4.83
N LEU A 192 -9.18 11.13 4.29
CA LEU A 192 -9.12 10.02 3.33
C LEU A 192 -8.87 8.65 3.99
N TYR A 193 -8.48 8.60 5.28
CA TYR A 193 -8.20 7.33 5.96
C TYR A 193 -9.46 6.60 6.43
N PRO A 194 -9.50 5.26 6.36
CA PRO A 194 -10.63 4.45 6.83
C PRO A 194 -11.06 4.77 8.26
N ASN A 195 -12.38 4.82 8.50
CA ASN A 195 -13.06 5.16 9.75
C ASN A 195 -12.91 6.61 10.23
N ASN A 196 -12.15 7.45 9.52
CA ASN A 196 -12.06 8.85 9.91
C ASN A 196 -13.34 9.59 9.61
N GLU A 197 -13.73 10.43 10.57
CA GLU A 197 -14.86 11.32 10.42
C GLU A 197 -14.40 12.72 10.02
N PHE A 198 -15.17 13.35 9.15
CA PHE A 198 -14.85 14.70 8.69
C PHE A 198 -16.10 15.50 8.36
N ASP A 199 -16.01 16.81 8.60
CA ASP A 199 -17.08 17.75 8.29
C ASP A 199 -16.81 18.46 6.96
N ILE A 200 -17.88 18.71 6.22
CA ILE A 200 -17.95 19.52 5.01
C ILE A 200 -19.15 20.47 5.15
N THR A 201 -19.00 21.71 4.68
CA THR A 201 -20.12 22.65 4.53
C THR A 201 -20.20 23.02 3.06
N VAL A 202 -21.38 22.88 2.47
CA VAL A 202 -21.65 23.24 1.07
C VAL A 202 -22.93 24.04 0.96
N ASP A 203 -23.03 24.80 -0.13
CA ASP A 203 -24.31 25.30 -0.60
C ASP A 203 -25.08 24.15 -1.26
N GLY A 204 -26.20 23.76 -0.65
CA GLY A 204 -27.09 22.70 -1.10
C GLY A 204 -28.39 23.23 -1.73
N THR A 205 -28.48 24.52 -2.09
CA THR A 205 -29.69 25.12 -2.69
C THR A 205 -30.14 24.41 -3.97
N SER A 206 -29.22 24.09 -4.88
CA SER A 206 -29.47 23.30 -6.10
C SER A 206 -29.46 21.78 -5.88
N GLY A 207 -29.31 21.33 -4.63
CA GLY A 207 -29.09 19.94 -4.24
C GLY A 207 -27.61 19.63 -4.00
N LEU A 208 -27.34 18.48 -3.36
CA LEU A 208 -25.98 18.08 -2.98
C LEU A 208 -25.18 17.39 -4.10
N GLY A 209 -25.83 17.04 -5.21
CA GLY A 209 -25.19 16.39 -6.37
C GLY A 209 -24.61 15.01 -6.08
N ILE A 210 -25.22 14.28 -5.15
CA ILE A 210 -24.87 12.90 -4.82
C ILE A 210 -26.08 11.99 -5.02
N GLU A 211 -25.78 10.72 -5.27
CA GLU A 211 -26.72 9.62 -5.09
C GLU A 211 -26.48 9.00 -3.73
N ILE A 212 -27.57 8.73 -3.01
CA ILE A 212 -27.53 8.06 -1.72
C ILE A 212 -28.24 6.73 -1.79
N GLY A 213 -27.59 5.71 -1.24
CA GLY A 213 -28.21 4.44 -0.89
C GLY A 213 -28.25 4.32 0.62
N TRP A 214 -29.19 3.58 1.17
CA TRP A 214 -29.26 3.38 2.61
C TRP A 214 -29.56 1.93 2.98
N THR A 215 -29.06 1.54 4.13
CA THR A 215 -29.44 0.34 4.85
C THR A 215 -30.36 0.72 6.02
N LYS A 216 -30.67 -0.21 6.91
CA LYS A 216 -31.39 0.11 8.15
C LYS A 216 -30.62 1.10 9.04
N ASP A 217 -29.29 1.04 8.99
CA ASP A 217 -28.42 1.69 9.96
C ASP A 217 -27.51 2.77 9.32
N ASP A 218 -27.29 2.70 8.00
CA ASP A 218 -26.32 3.55 7.31
C ASP A 218 -26.93 4.29 6.12
N VAL A 219 -26.51 5.54 5.92
CA VAL A 219 -26.74 6.30 4.69
C VAL A 219 -25.41 6.46 3.98
N LEU A 220 -25.31 5.99 2.74
CA LEU A 220 -24.06 5.87 1.98
C LEU A 220 -24.13 6.69 0.70
N VAL A 221 -23.00 7.29 0.32
CA VAL A 221 -22.82 7.88 -1.00
C VAL A 221 -22.60 6.77 -2.01
N THR A 222 -23.55 6.55 -2.91
CA THR A 222 -23.45 5.50 -3.95
C THR A 222 -22.95 6.05 -5.29
N GLY A 223 -23.08 7.36 -5.50
CA GLY A 223 -22.76 8.00 -6.77
C GLY A 223 -22.72 9.52 -6.66
N PHE A 224 -22.35 10.15 -7.78
CA PHE A 224 -22.39 11.59 -7.98
C PHE A 224 -23.26 11.87 -9.19
N ARG A 225 -23.98 13.00 -9.16
CA ARG A 225 -24.87 13.42 -10.25
C ARG A 225 -24.84 14.93 -10.42
N GLU A 226 -25.16 15.38 -11.61
CA GLU A 226 -25.38 16.81 -11.89
C GLU A 226 -26.51 17.36 -11.01
N VAL A 227 -26.33 18.59 -10.55
CA VAL A 227 -27.37 19.35 -9.85
C VAL A 227 -28.32 19.99 -10.85
N ALA A 228 -29.48 20.47 -10.36
CA ALA A 228 -30.59 20.89 -11.22
C ALA A 228 -30.25 22.05 -12.19
N ASP A 229 -29.20 22.82 -11.90
CA ASP A 229 -28.69 23.91 -12.74
C ASP A 229 -27.71 23.44 -13.83
N GLY A 230 -27.48 22.12 -13.96
CA GLY A 230 -26.54 21.53 -14.91
C GLY A 230 -25.07 21.63 -14.47
N GLY A 231 -24.81 22.09 -13.24
CA GLY A 231 -23.48 22.14 -12.65
C GLY A 231 -23.02 20.82 -12.05
N TRP A 232 -21.72 20.75 -11.74
CA TRP A 232 -21.14 19.67 -10.94
C TRP A 232 -21.70 19.71 -9.52
N GLY A 233 -21.95 18.54 -8.94
CA GLY A 233 -22.43 18.44 -7.58
C GLY A 233 -21.49 19.10 -6.56
N PRO A 234 -21.99 19.91 -5.61
CA PRO A 234 -21.12 20.64 -4.68
C PRO A 234 -20.28 19.71 -3.80
N LEU A 235 -20.73 18.48 -3.53
CA LEU A 235 -19.95 17.49 -2.80
C LEU A 235 -18.86 16.84 -3.65
N GLU A 236 -19.15 16.55 -4.92
CA GLU A 236 -18.14 16.05 -5.87
C GLU A 236 -17.03 17.09 -6.07
N ALA A 237 -17.41 18.36 -6.21
CA ALA A 237 -16.47 19.46 -6.44
C ALA A 237 -15.49 19.67 -5.28
N THR A 238 -15.80 19.17 -4.08
CA THR A 238 -14.86 19.23 -2.94
C THR A 238 -13.64 18.32 -3.14
N GLY A 239 -13.77 17.23 -3.91
CA GLY A 239 -12.75 16.18 -4.01
C GLY A 239 -12.51 15.41 -2.71
N LEU A 240 -13.32 15.62 -1.66
CA LEU A 240 -13.14 15.01 -0.34
C LEU A 240 -14.12 13.84 -0.09
N VAL A 241 -15.30 13.91 -0.69
CA VAL A 241 -16.31 12.85 -0.59
C VAL A 241 -16.01 11.80 -1.66
N LEU A 242 -16.01 10.53 -1.29
CA LEU A 242 -15.88 9.42 -2.22
C LEU A 242 -17.14 8.55 -2.16
N LYS A 243 -17.31 7.69 -3.18
CA LYS A 243 -18.28 6.60 -3.12
C LYS A 243 -18.00 5.71 -1.91
N ASN A 244 -19.05 5.16 -1.32
CA ASN A 244 -19.08 4.39 -0.08
C ASN A 244 -18.83 5.18 1.21
N ASP A 245 -18.61 6.50 1.17
CA ASP A 245 -18.60 7.30 2.39
C ASP A 245 -19.98 7.26 3.07
N GLN A 246 -19.96 7.11 4.39
CA GLN A 246 -21.16 7.14 5.20
C GLN A 246 -21.47 8.57 5.60
N ILE A 247 -22.70 9.02 5.36
CA ILE A 247 -23.22 10.25 5.97
C ILE A 247 -23.62 9.90 7.41
N ILE A 248 -23.08 10.63 8.38
CA ILE A 248 -23.37 10.44 9.81
C ILE A 248 -24.34 11.51 10.30
N LYS A 249 -24.10 12.77 9.90
CA LYS A 249 -24.91 13.91 10.35
C LYS A 249 -25.20 14.88 9.23
N ILE A 250 -26.40 15.46 9.27
CA ILE A 250 -26.80 16.61 8.45
C ILE A 250 -27.23 17.72 9.41
N ASN A 251 -26.63 18.90 9.27
CA ASN A 251 -26.88 20.07 10.12
C ASN A 251 -26.80 19.77 11.63
N GLY A 252 -25.90 18.86 12.00
CA GLY A 252 -25.66 18.45 13.39
C GLY A 252 -26.59 17.33 13.89
N VAL A 253 -27.56 16.89 13.11
CA VAL A 253 -28.52 15.83 13.45
C VAL A 253 -28.06 14.51 12.85
N ASP A 254 -28.07 13.44 13.66
CA ASP A 254 -27.75 12.08 13.22
C ASP A 254 -28.75 11.57 12.17
N VAL A 255 -28.23 10.92 11.13
CA VAL A 255 -29.03 10.40 10.00
C VAL A 255 -29.46 8.94 10.15
N ALA A 256 -28.85 8.20 11.08
CA ALA A 256 -29.14 6.79 11.29
C ALA A 256 -30.63 6.56 11.64
N GLY A 257 -31.26 5.59 10.99
CA GLY A 257 -32.68 5.25 11.19
C GLY A 257 -33.69 6.23 10.60
N ARG A 258 -33.25 7.28 9.90
CA ARG A 258 -34.13 8.25 9.25
C ARG A 258 -34.50 7.84 7.83
N ASN A 259 -35.67 8.26 7.38
CA ASN A 259 -36.13 8.05 6.02
C ASN A 259 -35.74 9.22 5.07
N MET A 260 -35.98 9.04 3.78
CA MET A 260 -35.61 10.01 2.74
C MET A 260 -36.22 11.40 2.94
N ASP A 261 -37.47 11.48 3.39
CA ASP A 261 -38.17 12.75 3.59
C ASP A 261 -37.55 13.52 4.76
N GLU A 262 -37.25 12.83 5.87
CA GLU A 262 -36.58 13.42 7.04
C GLU A 262 -35.17 13.93 6.70
N LEU A 263 -34.40 13.19 5.90
CA LEU A 263 -33.09 13.66 5.43
C LEU A 263 -33.23 14.89 4.52
N GLY A 264 -34.26 14.89 3.67
CA GLY A 264 -34.65 16.04 2.87
C GLY A 264 -34.87 17.26 3.76
N GLU A 265 -35.73 17.15 4.77
CA GLU A 265 -36.02 18.25 5.72
C GLU A 265 -34.76 18.77 6.42
N LEU A 266 -33.85 17.88 6.83
CA LEU A 266 -32.59 18.29 7.45
C LEU A 266 -31.74 19.14 6.51
N ILE A 267 -31.61 18.77 5.24
CA ILE A 267 -30.92 19.58 4.23
C ILE A 267 -31.66 20.91 4.03
N GLN A 268 -33.00 20.85 3.96
CA GLN A 268 -33.83 22.01 3.72
C GLN A 268 -33.80 23.05 4.84
N SER A 269 -33.51 22.64 6.07
CA SER A 269 -33.43 23.54 7.23
C SER A 269 -32.31 24.57 7.16
N ASN A 270 -31.24 24.32 6.38
CA ASN A 270 -30.11 25.23 6.21
C ASN A 270 -29.42 25.02 4.86
N ARG A 271 -30.15 25.23 3.76
CA ARG A 271 -29.72 24.87 2.40
C ARG A 271 -28.44 25.58 1.97
N GLU A 272 -28.33 26.89 2.21
CA GLU A 272 -27.18 27.71 1.80
C GLU A 272 -25.87 27.32 2.52
N ASN A 273 -25.97 26.72 3.71
CA ASN A 273 -24.82 26.31 4.53
C ASN A 273 -25.02 24.91 5.10
N THR A 274 -25.34 23.95 4.24
CA THR A 274 -25.61 22.58 4.65
C THR A 274 -24.35 21.94 5.21
N LYS A 275 -24.35 21.62 6.50
CA LYS A 275 -23.23 20.97 7.19
C LYS A 275 -23.42 19.46 7.16
N LEU A 276 -22.46 18.74 6.61
CA LEU A 276 -22.46 17.29 6.51
C LEU A 276 -21.26 16.72 7.25
N ARG A 277 -21.50 15.70 8.06
CA ARG A 277 -20.44 14.89 8.67
C ARG A 277 -20.40 13.53 7.98
N PHE A 278 -19.25 13.16 7.48
CA PHE A 278 -19.01 11.89 6.82
C PHE A 278 -18.12 11.00 7.68
N ARG A 279 -18.23 9.67 7.53
CA ARG A 279 -17.26 8.67 7.95
C ARG A 279 -16.72 7.97 6.72
N ARG A 280 -15.40 7.89 6.59
CA ARG A 280 -14.75 7.05 5.59
C ARG A 280 -15.04 5.59 5.90
N ASN A 281 -15.70 4.87 5.00
CA ASN A 281 -15.89 3.43 5.19
C ASN A 281 -14.59 2.67 4.88
N LYS A 282 -14.43 1.46 5.42
CA LYS A 282 -13.22 0.64 5.22
C LYS A 282 -13.07 0.13 3.80
#